data_AF-A0AAD9NJW5-F1
#
_entry.id   AF-A0AAD9NJW5-F1
#
_cell.length_a   1.000
_cell.length_b   1.000
_cell.length_c   1.000
_cell.angle_alpha   90.00
_cell.angle_beta   90.00
_cell.angle_gamma   90.00
#
_symmetry.space_group_name_H-M   'P 1'
#
loop_
_entity.id
_entity.type
_entity.pdbx_description
1 polymer ?
#
loop_
_entity_poly.entity_id
_entity_poly.type
_entity_poly.pdbx_seq_one_letter_code
_entity_poly.pdbx_strand_id
1 'polypeptide(L)'
;MMRHLLSIMRITWMDKVTNKDILERTGLPSMEDLLMRKNLRWTEYLMRMSLDRLATQILFYQLSSGHRKKGRPRLRFKDTIKRILKLRDIKTDSLTSLS
;
A
#
# COMPACT_ATOMS: atom_id res chain seq x y z
N MET A 1 1.97 -8.94 -14.50
CA MET A 1 1.30 -10.11 -13.88
C MET A 1 0.21 -10.65 -14.79
N MET A 2 -0.85 -9.89 -15.08
CA MET A 2 -2.02 -10.36 -15.85
C MET A 2 -1.72 -11.02 -17.20
N ARG A 3 -0.82 -10.45 -18.01
CA ARG A 3 -0.47 -11.01 -19.35
C ARG A 3 -0.02 -12.48 -19.32
N HIS A 4 0.77 -12.86 -18.33
CA HIS A 4 1.26 -14.23 -18.20
C HIS A 4 0.17 -15.15 -17.67
N LEU A 5 -0.66 -14.64 -16.77
CA LEU A 5 -1.81 -15.36 -16.25
C LEU A 5 -2.81 -15.70 -17.36
N LEU A 6 -3.12 -14.73 -18.23
CA LEU A 6 -3.97 -14.91 -19.40
C LEU A 6 -3.41 -15.96 -20.35
N SER A 7 -2.10 -15.92 -20.61
CA SER A 7 -1.40 -16.88 -21.46
C SER A 7 -1.47 -18.31 -20.91
N ILE A 8 -1.23 -18.51 -19.60
CA ILE A 8 -1.32 -19.82 -18.94
C ILE A 8 -2.75 -20.37 -18.99
N MET A 9 -3.74 -19.51 -18.76
CA MET A 9 -5.16 -19.89 -18.77
C MET A 9 -5.76 -19.97 -20.18
N ARG A 10 -4.98 -19.64 -21.23
CA ARG A 10 -5.41 -19.58 -22.63
C ARG A 10 -6.63 -18.67 -22.86
N ILE A 11 -6.73 -17.58 -22.09
CA ILE A 11 -7.79 -16.59 -22.21
C ILE A 11 -7.40 -15.56 -23.26
N THR A 12 -8.28 -15.35 -24.22
CA THR A 12 -8.15 -14.39 -25.30
C THR A 12 -9.04 -13.17 -25.05
N TRP A 13 -8.85 -12.10 -25.82
CA TRP A 13 -9.70 -10.91 -25.73
C TRP A 13 -11.16 -11.19 -26.10
N MET A 14 -11.43 -12.24 -26.90
CA MET A 14 -12.78 -12.64 -27.31
C MET A 14 -13.62 -13.17 -26.15
N ASP A 15 -12.96 -13.73 -25.13
CA ASP A 15 -13.63 -14.30 -23.97
C ASP A 15 -14.24 -13.23 -23.04
N LYS A 16 -13.84 -11.96 -23.21
CA LYS A 16 -14.35 -10.78 -22.47
C LYS A 16 -14.35 -10.95 -20.94
N VAL A 17 -13.46 -11.79 -20.41
CA VAL A 17 -13.34 -12.05 -18.97
C VAL A 17 -12.64 -10.88 -18.30
N THR A 18 -13.17 -10.42 -17.15
CA THR A 18 -12.54 -9.32 -16.44
C THR A 18 -11.31 -9.77 -15.65
N ASN A 19 -10.38 -8.86 -15.42
CA ASN A 19 -9.20 -9.14 -14.59
C ASN A 19 -9.56 -9.57 -13.17
N LYS A 20 -10.71 -9.14 -12.64
CA LYS A 20 -11.20 -9.53 -11.30
C LYS A 20 -11.58 -11.01 -11.30
N ASP A 21 -12.38 -11.45 -12.27
CA ASP A 21 -12.82 -12.84 -12.39
C ASP A 21 -11.63 -13.80 -12.57
N ILE A 22 -10.61 -13.35 -13.33
CA ILE A 22 -9.37 -14.10 -13.53
C ILE A 22 -8.60 -14.28 -12.20
N LEU A 23 -8.51 -13.22 -11.40
CA LEU A 23 -7.85 -13.28 -10.09
C LEU A 23 -8.63 -14.14 -9.10
N GLU A 24 -9.96 -14.04 -9.08
CA GLU A 24 -10.83 -14.90 -8.25
C GLU A 24 -10.70 -16.37 -8.64
N ARG A 25 -10.74 -16.69 -9.94
CA ARG A 25 -10.58 -18.07 -10.44
C ARG A 25 -9.23 -18.68 -10.11
N THR A 26 -8.18 -17.85 -9.98
CA THR A 26 -6.83 -18.31 -9.61
C THR A 26 -6.54 -18.21 -8.11
N GLY A 27 -7.45 -17.66 -7.31
CA GLY A 27 -7.24 -17.39 -5.89
C GLY A 27 -6.09 -16.41 -5.62
N LEU A 28 -5.69 -15.61 -6.61
CA LEU A 28 -4.57 -14.68 -6.49
C LEU A 28 -5.06 -13.32 -5.99
N PRO A 29 -4.32 -12.67 -5.08
CA PRO A 29 -4.64 -11.31 -4.66
C PRO A 29 -4.40 -10.32 -5.80
N SER A 30 -5.17 -9.22 -5.79
CA SER A 30 -4.89 -8.10 -6.68
C SER A 30 -3.49 -7.52 -6.41
N MET A 31 -2.91 -6.89 -7.44
CA MET A 31 -1.66 -6.14 -7.28
C MET A 31 -1.78 -5.06 -6.20
N GLU A 32 -2.96 -4.43 -6.10
CA GLU A 32 -3.25 -3.45 -5.06
C GLU A 32 -3.18 -4.09 -3.67
N ASP A 33 -3.83 -5.22 -3.45
CA ASP A 33 -3.78 -5.95 -2.18
C ASP A 33 -2.35 -6.36 -1.81
N LEU A 34 -1.56 -6.81 -2.79
CA LEU A 34 -0.17 -7.19 -2.57
C LEU A 34 0.67 -5.98 -2.13
N LEU A 35 0.50 -4.83 -2.77
CA LEU A 35 1.17 -3.59 -2.40
C LEU A 35 0.75 -3.14 -1.01
N MET A 36 -0.54 -3.20 -0.68
CA MET A 36 -1.05 -2.86 0.65
C MET A 36 -0.42 -3.74 1.73
N ARG A 37 -0.42 -5.06 1.53
CA ARG A 37 0.19 -6.02 2.47
C ARG A 37 1.68 -5.76 2.68
N LYS A 38 2.43 -5.52 1.59
CA LYS A 38 3.88 -5.22 1.69
C LYS A 38 4.15 -3.92 2.44
N ASN A 39 3.37 -2.88 2.14
CA ASN A 39 3.48 -1.58 2.80
C ASN A 39 3.22 -1.70 4.31
N LEU A 40 2.15 -2.42 4.70
CA LEU A 40 1.82 -2.66 6.11
C LEU A 40 2.91 -3.47 6.82
N ARG A 41 3.39 -4.55 6.20
CA ARG A 41 4.45 -5.38 6.77
C ARG A 41 5.73 -4.59 7.02
N TRP A 42 6.11 -3.72 6.09
CA TRP A 42 7.27 -2.85 6.26
C TRP A 42 7.06 -1.82 7.37
N THR A 43 5.87 -1.24 7.49
CA THR A 43 5.58 -0.34 8.62
C THR A 43 5.57 -1.03 9.96
N GLU A 44 5.02 -2.24 10.06
CA GLU A 44 5.09 -3.03 11.29
C GLU A 44 6.54 -3.31 11.69
N TYR A 45 7.39 -3.64 10.70
CA TYR A 45 8.80 -3.82 10.93
C TYR A 45 9.46 -2.54 11.46
N LEU A 46 9.14 -1.38 10.89
CA LEU A 46 9.63 -0.09 11.38
C LEU A 46 9.12 0.26 12.78
N MET A 47 7.88 -0.09 13.12
CA MET A 47 7.32 0.13 14.46
C MET A 47 8.01 -0.74 15.53
N ARG A 48 8.49 -1.93 15.16
CA ARG A 48 9.31 -2.77 16.06
C ARG A 48 10.77 -2.30 16.14
N MET A 49 11.20 -1.47 15.19
CA MET A 49 12.53 -0.89 15.18
C MET A 49 12.60 0.29 16.15
N SER A 50 13.77 0.52 16.73
CA SER A 50 14.02 1.62 17.64
C SER A 50 13.91 2.99 16.92
N LEU A 51 13.42 4.02 17.64
CA LEU A 51 13.16 5.37 17.09
C LEU A 51 14.43 6.17 16.75
N ASP A 52 15.59 5.72 17.21
CA ASP A 52 16.91 6.26 16.87
C ASP A 52 17.33 5.94 15.43
N ARG A 53 16.69 4.95 14.79
CA ARG A 53 16.98 4.54 13.42
C ARG A 53 16.47 5.58 12.43
N LEU A 54 17.32 5.98 11.49
CA LEU A 54 17.02 6.98 10.45
C LEU A 54 15.72 6.69 9.69
N ALA A 55 15.43 5.42 9.35
CA ALA A 55 14.23 5.06 8.60
C ALA A 55 12.94 5.33 9.41
N THR A 56 12.97 5.03 10.71
CA THR A 56 11.89 5.30 11.65
C THR A 56 11.72 6.80 11.84
N GLN A 57 12.82 7.53 12.03
CA GLN A 57 12.80 8.99 12.10
C GLN A 57 12.20 9.61 10.84
N ILE A 58 12.65 9.25 9.64
CA ILE A 58 12.11 9.80 8.38
C ILE A 58 10.61 9.51 8.23
N LEU A 59 10.15 8.34 8.67
CA LEU A 59 8.74 7.96 8.55
C LEU A 59 7.83 8.78 9.48
N PHE A 60 8.25 8.99 10.73
CA PHE A 60 7.45 9.68 11.74
C PHE A 60 7.70 11.19 11.79
N TYR A 61 8.85 11.66 11.33
CA TYR A 61 9.26 13.06 11.36
C TYR A 61 8.33 13.93 10.52
N GLN A 62 7.87 15.00 11.16
CA GLN A 62 7.13 16.05 10.51
C GLN A 62 8.07 17.24 10.33
N LEU A 63 8.29 17.65 9.09
CA LEU A 63 9.01 18.90 8.80
C LEU A 63 8.26 20.05 9.49
N SER A 64 8.97 20.80 10.34
CA SER A 64 8.44 21.97 11.05
C SER A 64 8.05 23.10 10.09
N SER A 65 8.73 23.21 8.95
CA SER A 65 8.37 24.11 7.85
C SER A 65 8.50 23.39 6.51
N GLY A 66 7.56 23.65 5.59
CA GLY A 66 7.58 23.06 4.26
C GLY A 66 6.37 23.47 3.43
N HIS A 67 6.63 24.18 2.33
CA HIS A 67 5.59 24.57 1.38
C HIS A 67 5.26 23.40 0.45
N ARG A 68 3.97 23.06 0.31
CA ARG A 68 3.49 22.07 -0.67
C ARG A 68 2.65 22.76 -1.75
N LYS A 69 2.85 22.36 -3.00
CA LYS A 69 2.02 22.84 -4.12
C LYS A 69 0.55 22.49 -3.88
N LYS A 70 -0.32 23.48 -4.11
CA LYS A 70 -1.77 23.33 -4.09
C LYS A 70 -2.22 22.41 -5.25
N GLY A 71 -3.22 21.57 -5.03
CA GLY A 71 -3.75 20.62 -6.03
C GLY A 71 -3.58 19.16 -5.59
N ARG A 72 -3.03 18.31 -6.47
CA ARG A 72 -2.76 16.88 -6.21
C ARG A 72 -1.26 16.61 -6.03
N PRO A 73 -0.64 17.01 -4.91
CA PRO A 73 0.74 16.66 -4.61
C PRO A 73 0.88 15.13 -4.48
N ARG A 74 2.09 14.61 -4.72
CA ARG A 74 2.40 13.20 -4.51
C ARG A 74 2.19 12.84 -3.03
N LEU A 75 1.48 11.74 -2.78
CA LEU A 75 1.26 11.21 -1.44
C LEU A 75 2.59 10.79 -0.81
N ARG A 76 2.81 11.15 0.46
CA ARG A 76 3.93 10.59 1.22
C ARG A 76 3.62 9.15 1.59
N PHE A 77 4.67 8.41 1.92
CA PHE A 77 4.52 7.04 2.39
C PHE A 77 3.60 6.94 3.62
N LYS A 78 3.78 7.82 4.62
CA LYS A 78 2.89 7.92 5.80
C LYS A 78 1.41 8.13 5.41
N ASP A 79 1.13 8.97 4.41
CA ASP A 79 -0.24 9.23 3.94
C ASP A 79 -0.84 8.03 3.20
N THR A 80 -0.01 7.31 2.43
CA THR A 80 -0.40 6.05 1.80
C THR A 80 -0.78 5.00 2.84
N ILE A 81 0.00 4.85 3.90
CA ILE A 81 -0.29 3.92 5.00
C ILE A 81 -1.59 4.28 5.71
N LYS A 82 -1.80 5.57 6.03
CA LYS A 82 -3.09 6.03 6.60
C LYS A 82 -4.28 5.65 5.72
N ARG A 83 -4.14 5.79 4.40
CA ARG A 83 -5.19 5.39 3.45
C ARG A 83 -5.44 3.88 3.48
N ILE A 84 -4.38 3.07 3.51
CA ILE A 84 -4.47 1.61 3.58
C ILE A 84 -5.15 1.17 4.87
N LEU A 85 -4.78 1.75 6.02
CA LEU A 85 -5.40 1.44 7.30
C LEU A 85 -6.89 1.78 7.33
N LYS A 86 -7.27 2.94 6.78
CA LYS A 86 -8.68 3.32 6.63
C LYS A 86 -9.45 2.36 5.71
N LEU A 87 -8.84 1.90 4.62
CA LEU A 87 -9.45 0.93 3.71
C LEU A 87 -9.61 -0.46 4.33
N ARG A 88 -8.77 -0.81 5.31
CA ARG A 88 -8.80 -2.09 6.03
C ARG A 88 -9.54 -2.03 7.37
N ASP A 89 -10.12 -0.89 7.71
CA ASP A 89 -10.80 -0.63 8.98
C ASP A 89 -9.93 -0.92 10.22
N ILE A 90 -8.62 -0.65 10.11
CA ILE A 90 -7.67 -0.82 11.22
C ILE A 90 -7.54 0.51 11.96
N LYS A 91 -7.77 0.49 13.27
CA LYS A 91 -7.68 1.67 14.13
C LYS A 91 -6.27 2.28 14.08
N THR A 92 -6.17 3.57 13.78
CA THR A 92 -4.89 4.27 13.53
C THR A 92 -4.18 4.76 14.80
N ASP A 93 -4.75 4.53 15.98
CA ASP A 93 -4.35 5.12 17.26
C ASP A 93 -2.88 4.91 17.63
N SER A 94 -2.30 3.77 17.24
CA SER A 94 -0.91 3.41 17.54
C SER A 94 0.13 4.19 16.72
N LEU A 95 -0.26 4.82 15.60
CA LEU A 95 0.64 5.62 14.76
C LEU A 95 0.59 7.11 15.07
N THR A 96 -0.45 7.56 15.77
CA THR A 96 -0.65 8.95 16.19
C THR A 96 -0.02 9.29 17.53
N SER A 97 0.22 8.29 18.38
CA SER A 97 0.85 8.47 19.70
C SER A 97 2.36 8.69 19.66
N LEU A 98 3.00 8.52 18.49
CA LEU A 98 4.45 8.67 18.28
C LEU A 98 4.83 9.99 17.57
N SER A 99 3.87 10.89 17.39
CA SER A 99 4.06 12.25 16.85
C SER A 99 3.61 13.29 17.86
#